data_AF-A0A918ZL67-F1
#
_entry.id   AF-A0A918ZL67-F1
#
_cell.length_a   1.000
_cell.length_b   1.000
_cell.length_c   1.000
_cell.angle_alpha   90.00
_cell.angle_beta   90.00
_cell.angle_gamma   90.00
#
_symmetry.space_group_name_H-M   'P 1'
#
loop_
_entity.id
_entity.type
_entity.pdbx_description
1 polymer ?
#
loop_
_entity_poly.entity_id
_entity_poly.type
_entity_poly.pdbx_seq_one_letter_code
_entity_poly.pdbx_strand_id
1 'polypeptide(L)'
;MRAQRSVSFLQTPAWGRVKTEWRSESLGWYHGRHLVGAALVLHRPVPRLERCTLAYLPEGPVIDWTGEIDAWLDPLAAHHKAHGAFAIRLGPPVRTNTWSADQV
;
A
#
# COMPACT_ATOMS: atom_id res chain seq x y z
N MET A 1 -5.14 -15.30 5.20
CA MET A 1 -4.80 -14.66 3.92
C MET A 1 -5.36 -15.52 2.79
N ARG A 2 -6.43 -15.09 2.12
CA ARG A 2 -6.79 -15.73 0.85
C ARG A 2 -5.64 -15.53 -0.14
N ALA A 3 -5.15 -16.60 -0.74
CA ALA A 3 -4.12 -16.50 -1.77
C ALA A 3 -4.69 -15.70 -2.95
N GLN A 4 -4.16 -14.50 -3.17
CA GLN A 4 -4.56 -13.67 -4.29
C GLN A 4 -3.79 -14.13 -5.52
N ARG A 5 -4.50 -14.67 -6.53
CA ARG A 5 -3.86 -15.18 -7.77
C ARG A 5 -3.10 -14.10 -8.53
N SER A 6 -3.47 -12.84 -8.35
CA SER A 6 -2.80 -11.70 -8.96
C SER A 6 -2.90 -10.48 -8.06
N VAL A 7 -1.93 -9.59 -8.24
CA VAL A 7 -1.83 -8.26 -7.60
C VAL A 7 -1.64 -7.23 -8.70
N SER A 8 -1.88 -5.96 -8.39
CA SER A 8 -1.64 -4.88 -9.35
C SER A 8 -0.18 -4.86 -9.78
N PHE A 9 0.08 -4.64 -11.08
CA PHE A 9 1.44 -4.46 -11.57
C PHE A 9 2.11 -3.22 -10.94
N LEU A 10 1.31 -2.25 -10.48
CA LEU A 10 1.76 -1.05 -9.76
C LEU A 10 2.39 -1.36 -8.39
N GLN A 11 2.15 -2.56 -7.85
CA GLN A 11 2.75 -3.05 -6.61
C GLN A 11 4.00 -3.92 -6.84
N THR A 12 4.48 -4.04 -8.09
CA THR A 12 5.72 -4.77 -8.40
C THR A 12 6.95 -3.88 -8.22
N PRO A 13 8.10 -4.40 -7.76
CA PRO A 13 9.33 -3.61 -7.63
C PRO A 13 9.80 -2.95 -8.93
N ALA A 14 9.48 -3.54 -10.08
CA ALA A 14 9.78 -2.98 -11.40
C ALA A 14 9.11 -1.61 -11.60
N TRP A 15 7.90 -1.41 -11.07
CA TRP A 15 7.20 -0.13 -11.16
C TRP A 15 7.95 0.99 -10.43
N GLY A 16 8.55 0.69 -9.27
CA GLY A 16 9.39 1.64 -8.53
C GLY A 16 10.62 2.10 -9.32
N ARG A 17 11.14 1.27 -10.23
CA ARG A 17 12.26 1.62 -11.11
C ARG A 17 11.85 2.57 -12.24
N VAL A 18 10.59 2.50 -12.68
CA VAL A 18 10.04 3.42 -13.71
C VAL A 18 9.81 4.82 -13.14
N LYS A 19 9.47 4.92 -11.84
CA LYS A 19 9.19 6.18 -11.15
C LYS A 19 10.44 6.81 -10.55
N THR A 20 11.39 7.17 -11.40
CA THR A 20 12.70 7.71 -11.00
C THR A 20 12.64 8.99 -10.16
N GLU A 21 11.58 9.77 -10.30
CA GLU A 21 11.32 10.98 -9.52
C GLU A 21 10.72 10.71 -8.13
N TRP A 22 10.49 9.43 -7.79
CA TRP A 22 10.02 8.98 -6.48
C TRP A 22 11.05 8.04 -5.87
N ARG A 23 11.25 8.13 -4.55
CA ARG A 23 12.00 7.10 -3.82
C ARG A 23 11.08 5.91 -3.57
N SER A 24 11.42 4.74 -4.10
CA SER A 24 10.66 3.51 -3.83
C SER A 24 11.14 2.80 -2.55
N GLU A 25 10.21 2.15 -1.86
CA GLU A 25 10.45 1.31 -0.68
C GLU A 25 9.54 0.09 -0.74
N SER A 26 10.09 -1.11 -0.49
CA SER A 26 9.31 -2.34 -0.38
C SER A 26 9.12 -2.70 1.09
N LEU A 27 7.86 -2.81 1.50
CA LEU A 27 7.48 -3.20 2.86
C LEU A 27 6.77 -4.55 2.86
N GLY A 28 6.86 -5.27 3.98
CA GLY A 28 6.23 -6.56 4.17
C GLY A 28 5.71 -6.72 5.59
N TRP A 29 4.54 -7.36 5.71
CA TRP A 29 3.97 -7.80 6.98
C TRP A 29 4.31 -9.27 7.16
N TYR A 30 4.80 -9.63 8.33
CA TYR A 30 5.22 -10.99 8.63
C TYR A 30 4.44 -11.57 9.80
N HIS A 31 3.99 -12.82 9.65
CA HIS A 31 3.55 -13.67 10.74
C HIS A 31 4.65 -14.69 11.03
N GLY A 32 5.44 -14.45 12.07
CA GLY A 32 6.69 -15.17 12.30
C GLY A 32 7.65 -14.98 11.13
N ARG A 33 7.97 -16.06 10.41
CA ARG A 33 8.84 -16.01 9.20
C ARG A 33 8.06 -15.94 7.88
N HIS A 34 6.73 -15.94 7.93
CA HIS A 34 5.90 -15.99 6.73
C HIS A 34 5.46 -14.59 6.31
N LEU A 35 5.71 -14.20 5.07
CA LEU A 35 5.23 -12.94 4.49
C LEU A 35 3.73 -13.05 4.22
N VAL A 36 2.92 -12.27 4.92
CA VAL A 36 1.44 -12.29 4.86
C VAL A 36 0.85 -11.05 4.17
N GLY A 37 1.68 -10.08 3.80
CA GLY A 37 1.28 -8.90 3.06
C GLY A 37 2.48 -8.14 2.56
N ALA A 38 2.31 -7.33 1.52
CA ALA A 38 3.39 -6.57 0.92
C ALA A 38 2.91 -5.23 0.38
N ALA A 39 3.83 -4.27 0.27
CA ALA A 39 3.55 -2.97 -0.32
C ALA A 39 4.77 -2.45 -1.07
N LEU A 40 4.52 -1.89 -2.25
CA LEU A 40 5.41 -0.91 -2.85
C LEU A 40 4.93 0.49 -2.46
N VAL A 41 5.79 1.22 -1.75
CA VAL A 41 5.58 2.63 -1.41
C VAL A 41 6.44 3.51 -2.29
N LEU A 42 5.83 4.56 -2.85
CA LEU A 42 6.50 5.63 -3.56
C LEU A 42 6.49 6.88 -2.69
N HIS A 43 7.66 7.38 -2.35
CA HIS A 43 7.83 8.59 -1.54
C HIS A 43 8.16 9.78 -2.42
N ARG A 44 7.40 10.86 -2.29
CA ARG A 44 7.67 12.15 -2.96
C ARG A 44 7.88 13.26 -1.93
N PRO A 45 9.05 13.94 -1.94
CA PRO A 45 9.27 15.13 -1.14
C PRO A 45 8.29 16.24 -1.51
N VAL A 46 7.83 16.99 -0.52
CA VAL A 46 7.00 18.18 -0.75
C VAL A 46 7.90 19.40 -0.95
N PRO A 47 7.70 20.19 -2.02
CA PRO A 47 8.44 21.43 -2.20
C PRO A 47 8.34 22.34 -0.97
N ARG A 48 9.49 22.85 -0.50
CA ARG A 48 9.62 23.74 0.68
C ARG A 48 9.41 23.08 2.05
N LEU A 49 9.22 21.76 2.12
CA LEU A 49 9.16 21.02 3.39
C LEU A 49 10.20 19.89 3.38
N GLU A 50 11.44 20.22 3.75
CA GLU A 50 12.63 19.37 3.57
C GLU A 50 12.58 18.02 4.31
N ARG A 51 11.66 17.86 5.26
CA ARG A 51 11.50 16.64 6.08
C ARG A 51 10.14 15.98 5.93
N CYS A 52 9.31 16.45 4.99
CA CYS A 52 7.97 15.94 4.78
C CYS A 52 7.85 15.23 3.42
N THR A 53 7.41 13.99 3.45
CA THR A 53 7.13 13.21 2.23
C THR A 53 5.67 12.82 2.13
N LEU A 54 5.17 12.70 0.90
CA LEU A 54 3.95 11.95 0.63
C LEU A 54 4.35 10.49 0.42
N ALA A 55 3.76 9.59 1.21
CA ALA A 55 3.82 8.16 0.95
C ALA A 55 2.64 7.75 0.07
N TYR A 56 2.91 7.15 -1.09
CA TYR A 56 1.89 6.76 -2.05
C TYR A 56 1.97 5.27 -2.39
N LEU A 57 0.86 4.57 -2.21
CA LEU A 57 0.72 3.14 -2.48
C LEU A 57 -0.35 2.93 -3.58
N PRO A 58 0.04 3.00 -4.88
CA PRO A 58 -0.92 2.83 -5.98
C PRO A 58 -1.46 1.40 -6.00
N GLU A 59 -2.78 1.24 -5.92
CA GLU A 59 -3.45 -0.07 -5.90
C GLU A 59 -2.96 -1.03 -4.81
N GLY A 60 -2.41 -0.49 -3.72
CA GLY A 60 -1.95 -1.25 -2.56
C GLY A 60 -2.37 -0.61 -1.24
N PRO A 61 -1.88 -1.17 -0.11
CA PRO A 61 -1.03 -2.36 -0.02
C PRO A 61 -1.71 -3.68 -0.45
N VAL A 62 -0.91 -4.71 -0.76
CA VAL A 62 -1.35 -6.08 -1.02
C VAL A 62 -1.52 -6.80 0.32
N ILE A 63 -2.73 -6.72 0.86
CA ILE A 63 -3.12 -7.26 2.16
C ILE A 63 -4.54 -7.83 2.08
N ASP A 64 -4.98 -8.49 3.15
CA ASP A 64 -6.37 -8.91 3.27
C ASP A 64 -7.27 -7.73 3.65
N TRP A 65 -8.00 -7.18 2.67
CA TRP A 65 -8.91 -6.05 2.85
C TRP A 65 -10.28 -6.43 3.43
N THR A 66 -10.51 -7.71 3.77
CA THR A 66 -11.83 -8.22 4.18
C THR A 66 -11.98 -8.46 5.68
N GLY A 67 -10.90 -8.30 6.46
CA GLY A 67 -10.89 -8.52 7.91
C GLY A 67 -10.51 -7.27 8.70
N GLU A 68 -9.88 -7.48 9.86
CA GLU A 68 -9.37 -6.42 10.75
C GLU A 68 -8.28 -5.59 10.06
N ILE A 69 -8.70 -4.48 9.44
CA ILE A 69 -7.83 -3.69 8.58
C ILE A 69 -6.78 -2.89 9.37
N ASP A 70 -7.12 -2.51 10.62
CA ASP A 70 -6.26 -1.71 11.50
C ASP A 70 -4.95 -2.43 11.82
N ALA A 71 -4.98 -3.75 11.96
CA ALA A 71 -3.79 -4.58 12.15
C ALA A 71 -2.75 -4.46 11.01
N TRP A 72 -3.19 -4.03 9.82
CA TRP A 72 -2.32 -3.76 8.68
C TRP A 72 -1.95 -2.28 8.58
N LEU A 73 -2.92 -1.38 8.78
CA LEU A 73 -2.76 0.05 8.53
C LEU A 73 -2.08 0.80 9.67
N ASP A 74 -2.28 0.40 10.93
CA ASP A 74 -1.64 1.03 12.09
C ASP A 74 -0.11 0.93 12.03
N PRO A 75 0.51 -0.25 11.83
CA PRO A 75 1.96 -0.34 11.71
C PRO A 75 2.48 0.39 10.46
N LEU A 76 1.70 0.41 9.37
CA LEU A 76 2.04 1.19 8.18
C LEU A 76 2.08 2.69 8.51
N ALA A 77 1.05 3.21 9.17
CA ALA A 77 0.95 4.61 9.56
C ALA A 77 2.06 5.00 10.53
N ALA A 78 2.34 4.16 11.54
CA ALA A 78 3.41 4.38 12.50
C ALA A 78 4.79 4.44 11.80
N HIS A 79 5.08 3.48 10.90
CA HIS A 79 6.32 3.47 10.12
C HIS A 79 6.48 4.76 9.31
N HIS A 80 5.45 5.14 8.55
CA HIS A 80 5.52 6.32 7.69
C HIS A 80 5.63 7.62 8.48
N LYS A 81 4.90 7.75 9.59
CA LYS A 81 5.00 8.89 10.49
C LYS A 81 6.40 9.04 11.07
N ALA A 82 7.02 7.94 11.51
CA ALA A 82 8.40 7.94 12.03
C ALA A 82 9.43 8.35 10.96
N HIS A 83 9.13 8.13 9.68
CA HIS A 83 9.98 8.49 8.54
C HIS A 83 9.58 9.80 7.84
N GLY A 84 8.82 10.67 8.52
CA GLY A 84 8.52 12.02 8.04
C GLY A 84 7.42 12.10 6.98
N ALA A 85 6.62 11.05 6.78
CA ALA A 85 5.46 11.16 5.91
C ALA A 85 4.38 12.04 6.57
N PHE A 86 3.93 13.08 5.88
CA PHE A 86 2.83 13.92 6.37
C PHE A 86 1.45 13.34 6.01
N ALA A 87 1.40 12.53 4.96
CA ALA A 87 0.19 11.87 4.47
C ALA A 87 0.54 10.53 3.81
N ILE A 88 -0.41 9.60 3.87
CA ILE A 88 -0.37 8.32 3.20
C ILE A 88 -1.57 8.27 2.25
N ARG A 89 -1.31 8.10 0.95
CA ARG A 89 -2.35 7.92 -0.05
C ARG A 89 -2.40 6.45 -0.46
N LEU A 90 -3.55 5.83 -0.20
CA LEU A 90 -3.87 4.47 -0.60
C LEU A 90 -4.91 4.52 -1.72
N GLY A 91 -4.80 3.60 -2.69
CA GLY A 91 -5.82 3.45 -3.74
C GLY A 91 -6.13 1.99 -4.04
N PRO A 92 -6.39 1.14 -3.04
CA PRO A 92 -6.53 -0.30 -3.24
C PRO A 92 -7.80 -0.62 -4.07
N PRO A 93 -7.76 -1.60 -4.97
CA PRO A 93 -8.90 -1.98 -5.81
C PRO A 93 -9.90 -2.86 -5.03
N VAL A 94 -10.40 -2.35 -3.90
CA VAL A 94 -11.38 -3.04 -3.05
C VAL A 94 -12.76 -2.93 -3.68
N ARG A 95 -13.41 -4.06 -3.93
CA ARG A 95 -14.82 -4.08 -4.35
C ARG A 95 -15.70 -3.74 -3.16
N THR A 96 -16.41 -2.63 -3.23
CA THR A 96 -17.33 -2.19 -2.17
C THR A 96 -18.73 -2.76 -2.36
N ASN A 97 -19.19 -2.90 -3.60
CA ASN A 97 -20.50 -3.45 -3.95
C ASN A 97 -20.37 -4.48 -5.09
N THR A 98 -21.30 -5.44 -5.11
CA THR A 98 -21.51 -6.38 -6.24
C THR A 98 -23.00 -6.42 -6.52
N TRP A 99 -23.37 -6.44 -7.79
CA TRP A 99 -24.77 -6.51 -8.22
C TRP A 99 -25.00 -7.81 -8.99
N SER A 100 -26.14 -8.47 -8.76
CA SER A 100 -26.61 -9.63 -9.53
C SER A 100 -27.92 -9.33 -10.25
N ALA A 101 -28.23 -10.13 -11.27
CA ALA A 101 -29.49 -10.00 -12.02
C ALA A 101 -30.73 -10.21 -11.13
N ASP A 102 -30.60 -10.96 -10.03
CA ASP A 102 -31.68 -11.19 -9.06
C ASP A 102 -32.00 -9.94 -8.20
N GLN A 103 -31.24 -8.85 -8.36
CA GLN A 103 -31.40 -7.59 -7.63
C GLN A 103 -32.04 -6.47 -8.49
N VAL A 104 -32.54 -6.79 -9.69
CA VAL A 104 -33.27 -5.88 -10.60
C VAL A 104 -34.73 -6.30 -10.73
#